data_AF-A0AAV2A397-F1
#
_entry.id   AF-A0AAV2A397-F1
#
_cell.length_a   1.000
_cell.length_b   1.000
_cell.length_c   1.000
_cell.angle_alpha   90.00
_cell.angle_beta   90.00
_cell.angle_gamma   90.00
#
_symmetry.space_group_name_H-M   'P 1'
#
loop_
_entity.id
_entity.type
_entity.pdbx_description
1 polymer ?
#
loop_
_entity_poly.entity_id
_entity_poly.type
_entity_poly.pdbx_seq_one_letter_code
_entity_poly.pdbx_strand_id
1 'polypeptide(L)'
;MDTIKAPKAILIGHSMGGITSIKTALKAPERVEKAVIEDMGVRKVDSQVAEAIYKKIGLARKAVEIMPTGLDEKSARFFIIDFILNALPPEVKQFTRFDENGYMIPLKKTEDGRYTFKSNIEGLQNAVKSAEKLQSSASGQFEGPICFIYGKLSPFQVSKDEEEIRKLFPNAELVGIEGATHTVHNDCPAEFKEAVLNFLLKE
;
A
#
# COMPACT_ATOMS: atom_id res chain seq x y z
N MET A 1 -8.32 -17.81 -4.47
CA MET A 1 -8.69 -18.87 -3.50
C MET A 1 -9.29 -20.08 -4.22
N ASP A 2 -10.32 -19.89 -5.05
CA ASP A 2 -10.96 -21.01 -5.78
C ASP A 2 -9.98 -21.77 -6.69
N THR A 3 -9.11 -21.07 -7.44
CA THR A 3 -8.08 -21.68 -8.30
C THR A 3 -7.15 -22.62 -7.53
N ILE A 4 -6.79 -22.28 -6.29
CA ILE A 4 -5.93 -23.09 -5.43
C ILE A 4 -6.73 -23.98 -4.47
N LYS A 5 -8.06 -24.06 -4.65
CA LYS A 5 -9.00 -24.82 -3.82
C LYS A 5 -8.91 -24.52 -2.32
N ALA A 6 -8.57 -23.29 -1.96
CA ALA A 6 -8.55 -22.84 -0.57
C ALA A 6 -9.96 -22.36 -0.14
N PRO A 7 -10.61 -23.02 0.82
CA PRO A 7 -11.93 -22.60 1.30
C PRO A 7 -11.84 -21.28 2.08
N LYS A 8 -10.79 -21.09 2.87
CA LYS A 8 -10.53 -19.88 3.67
C LYS A 8 -9.05 -19.48 3.54
N ALA A 9 -8.74 -18.21 3.82
CA ALA A 9 -7.36 -17.74 3.87
C ALA A 9 -7.20 -16.63 4.90
N ILE A 10 -5.98 -16.52 5.43
CA ILE A 10 -5.52 -15.33 6.14
C ILE A 10 -5.09 -14.31 5.09
N LEU A 11 -5.60 -13.09 5.19
CA LEU A 11 -5.26 -11.99 4.28
C LEU A 11 -4.29 -11.05 4.98
N ILE A 12 -3.17 -10.72 4.33
CA ILE A 12 -2.24 -9.68 4.79
C ILE A 12 -2.09 -8.71 3.63
N GLY A 13 -2.51 -7.46 3.84
CA GLY A 13 -2.59 -6.47 2.78
C GLY A 13 -2.02 -5.12 3.18
N HIS A 14 -1.03 -4.65 2.42
CA HIS A 14 -0.48 -3.30 2.51
C HIS A 14 -1.19 -2.34 1.57
N SER A 15 -1.49 -1.12 2.02
CA SER A 15 -1.99 -0.03 1.16
C SER A 15 -3.23 -0.46 0.35
N MET A 16 -3.19 -0.41 -0.98
CA MET A 16 -4.27 -0.93 -1.85
C MET A 16 -4.60 -2.42 -1.60
N GLY A 17 -3.61 -3.24 -1.22
CA GLY A 17 -3.83 -4.61 -0.76
C GLY A 17 -4.61 -4.68 0.55
N GLY A 18 -4.42 -3.71 1.44
CA GLY A 18 -5.21 -3.51 2.66
C GLY A 18 -6.66 -3.16 2.34
N ILE A 19 -6.89 -2.19 1.43
CA ILE A 19 -8.24 -1.85 0.93
C ILE A 19 -8.92 -3.09 0.32
N THR A 20 -8.18 -3.87 -0.45
CA THR A 20 -8.68 -5.13 -1.04
C THR A 20 -9.03 -6.15 0.04
N SER A 21 -8.22 -6.27 1.09
CA SER A 21 -8.45 -7.20 2.20
C SER A 21 -9.68 -6.80 3.03
N ILE A 22 -9.83 -5.50 3.35
CA ILE A 22 -11.01 -4.92 3.99
C ILE A 22 -12.27 -5.26 3.18
N LYS A 23 -12.26 -4.99 1.87
CA LYS A 23 -13.40 -5.26 0.99
C LYS A 23 -13.71 -6.75 0.90
N THR A 24 -12.70 -7.60 0.85
CA THR A 24 -12.87 -9.06 0.84
C THR A 24 -13.52 -9.55 2.12
N ALA A 25 -13.05 -9.08 3.29
CA ALA A 25 -13.59 -9.46 4.59
C ALA A 25 -15.07 -9.06 4.75
N LEU A 26 -15.45 -7.88 4.26
CA LEU A 26 -16.85 -7.42 4.31
C LEU A 26 -17.75 -8.12 3.29
N LYS A 27 -17.23 -8.46 2.10
CA LYS A 27 -18.03 -9.03 1.00
C LYS A 27 -18.16 -10.55 1.07
N ALA A 28 -17.15 -11.24 1.59
CA ALA A 28 -17.08 -12.69 1.65
C ALA A 28 -16.47 -13.12 3.00
N PRO A 29 -17.12 -12.78 4.13
CA PRO A 29 -16.59 -13.03 5.48
C PRO A 29 -16.26 -14.49 5.74
N GLU A 30 -17.02 -15.42 5.15
CA GLU A 30 -16.80 -16.86 5.25
C GLU A 30 -15.49 -17.33 4.62
N ARG A 31 -14.90 -16.52 3.73
CA ARG A 31 -13.63 -16.80 3.05
C ARG A 31 -12.42 -16.23 3.78
N VAL A 32 -12.62 -15.40 4.82
CA VAL A 32 -11.50 -14.71 5.51
C VAL A 32 -11.32 -15.25 6.93
N GLU A 33 -10.19 -15.91 7.16
CA GLU A 33 -9.86 -16.52 8.45
C GLU A 33 -9.46 -15.49 9.49
N LYS A 34 -8.43 -14.73 9.16
CA LYS A 34 -7.96 -13.53 9.85
C LYS A 34 -7.54 -12.52 8.79
N ALA A 35 -7.52 -11.23 9.13
CA ALA A 35 -6.99 -10.21 8.24
C ALA A 35 -6.00 -9.30 8.97
N VAL A 36 -4.87 -8.99 8.32
CA VAL A 36 -3.93 -7.95 8.74
C VAL A 36 -3.93 -6.86 7.68
N ILE A 37 -4.28 -5.65 8.09
CA ILE A 37 -4.32 -4.47 7.25
C ILE A 37 -3.12 -3.61 7.63
N GLU A 38 -2.16 -3.50 6.73
CA GLU A 38 -1.01 -2.63 6.93
C GLU A 38 -1.28 -1.24 6.34
N ASP A 39 -1.31 -0.27 7.25
CA ASP A 39 -1.34 1.17 7.03
C ASP A 39 -2.46 1.64 6.07
N MET A 40 -3.66 1.09 6.27
CA MET A 40 -4.89 1.61 5.69
C MET A 40 -6.08 1.55 6.63
N GLY A 41 -6.86 2.64 6.67
CA GLY A 41 -8.13 2.72 7.38
C GLY A 41 -9.32 2.33 6.50
N VAL A 42 -10.52 2.73 6.92
CA VAL A 42 -11.80 2.42 6.24
C VAL A 42 -12.45 3.65 5.63
N ARG A 43 -12.03 4.86 6.02
CA ARG A 43 -12.53 6.11 5.45
C ARG A 43 -11.92 6.37 4.08
N LYS A 44 -12.49 7.36 3.40
CA LYS A 44 -11.90 7.91 2.19
C LYS A 44 -10.50 8.44 2.52
N VAL A 45 -9.54 8.12 1.67
CA VAL A 45 -8.19 8.70 1.74
C VAL A 45 -8.29 10.21 1.58
N ASP A 46 -7.44 10.95 2.28
CA ASP A 46 -7.34 12.40 2.11
C ASP A 46 -7.02 12.78 0.66
N SER A 47 -7.70 13.79 0.12
CA SER A 47 -7.57 14.18 -1.28
C SER A 47 -6.15 14.65 -1.63
N GLN A 48 -5.44 15.30 -0.71
CA GLN A 48 -4.06 15.74 -0.92
C GLN A 48 -3.12 14.53 -0.96
N VAL A 49 -3.35 13.52 -0.12
CA VAL A 49 -2.61 12.25 -0.15
C VAL A 49 -2.83 11.52 -1.47
N ALA A 50 -4.08 11.39 -1.93
CA ALA A 50 -4.40 10.77 -3.21
C ALA A 50 -3.74 11.52 -4.39
N GLU A 51 -3.80 12.87 -4.39
CA GLU A 51 -3.16 13.70 -5.40
C GLU A 51 -1.63 13.53 -5.41
N ALA A 52 -0.99 13.46 -4.24
CA ALA A 52 0.44 13.21 -4.13
C ALA A 52 0.84 11.85 -4.73
N ILE A 53 0.06 10.80 -4.46
CA ILE A 53 0.29 9.47 -5.04
C ILE A 53 0.11 9.52 -6.57
N TYR A 54 -0.96 10.16 -7.05
CA TYR A 54 -1.23 10.34 -8.48
C TYR A 54 -0.07 11.04 -9.20
N LYS A 55 0.43 12.13 -8.61
CA LYS A 55 1.59 12.87 -9.13
C LYS A 55 2.85 12.02 -9.13
N LYS A 56 3.12 11.27 -8.05
CA LYS A 56 4.30 10.38 -7.96
C LYS A 56 4.30 9.32 -9.06
N ILE A 57 3.16 8.67 -9.31
CA ILE A 57 3.03 7.68 -10.39
C ILE A 57 3.21 8.35 -11.76
N GLY A 58 2.66 9.55 -11.95
CA GLY A 58 2.85 10.33 -13.19
C GLY A 58 4.31 10.69 -13.46
N LEU A 59 5.05 11.09 -12.43
CA LEU A 59 6.49 11.35 -12.51
C LEU A 59 7.27 10.09 -12.87
N ALA A 60 6.92 8.94 -12.26
CA ALA A 60 7.55 7.66 -12.58
C ALA A 60 7.35 7.27 -14.05
N ARG A 61 6.14 7.48 -14.59
CA ARG A 61 5.83 7.25 -16.01
C ARG A 61 6.68 8.13 -16.93
N LYS A 62 6.70 9.44 -16.64
CA LYS A 62 7.49 10.41 -17.40
C LYS A 62 8.99 10.08 -17.35
N ALA A 63 9.50 9.63 -16.21
CA ALA A 63 10.90 9.23 -16.07
C ALA A 63 11.24 8.07 -17.02
N VAL A 64 10.38 7.05 -17.12
CA VAL A 64 10.60 5.93 -18.06
C VAL A 64 10.59 6.38 -19.52
N GLU A 65 9.73 7.34 -19.89
CA GLU A 65 9.66 7.86 -21.26
C GLU A 65 10.94 8.58 -21.70
N ILE A 66 11.58 9.32 -20.79
CA ILE A 66 12.79 10.10 -21.07
C ILE A 66 14.10 9.40 -20.68
N MET A 67 14.01 8.18 -20.16
CA MET A 67 15.14 7.44 -19.63
C MET A 67 16.21 7.19 -20.72
N PRO A 68 17.50 7.41 -20.42
CA PRO A 68 18.58 7.03 -21.33
C PRO A 68 18.57 5.54 -21.65
N THR A 69 18.95 5.19 -22.88
CA THR A 69 19.16 3.79 -23.27
C THR A 69 20.50 3.26 -22.71
N GLY A 70 20.62 1.94 -22.61
CA GLY A 70 21.87 1.28 -22.21
C GLY A 70 22.13 1.17 -20.70
N LEU A 71 21.23 1.68 -19.86
CA LEU A 71 21.31 1.49 -18.40
C LEU A 71 21.09 0.01 -18.02
N ASP A 72 21.76 -0.44 -16.96
CA ASP A 72 21.35 -1.65 -16.24
C ASP A 72 20.07 -1.38 -15.43
N GLU A 73 19.41 -2.44 -14.93
CA GLU A 73 18.11 -2.31 -14.27
C GLU A 73 18.18 -1.53 -12.95
N LYS A 74 19.29 -1.64 -12.20
CA LYS A 74 19.49 -0.89 -10.96
C LYS A 74 19.63 0.59 -11.27
N SER A 75 20.47 0.94 -12.23
CA SER A 75 20.66 2.32 -12.71
C SER A 75 19.35 2.92 -13.26
N ALA A 76 18.55 2.12 -13.99
CA ALA A 76 17.23 2.54 -14.47
C ALA A 76 16.25 2.87 -13.33
N ARG A 77 16.24 2.08 -12.24
CA ARG A 77 15.40 2.36 -11.07
C ARG A 77 15.86 3.63 -10.36
N PHE A 78 17.17 3.81 -10.17
CA PHE A 78 17.70 5.04 -9.55
C PHE A 78 17.40 6.28 -10.38
N PHE A 79 17.48 6.20 -11.71
CA PHE A 79 17.07 7.30 -12.57
C PHE A 79 15.61 7.73 -12.31
N ILE A 80 14.69 6.77 -12.15
CA ILE A 80 13.28 7.07 -11.83
C ILE A 80 13.15 7.68 -10.43
N ILE A 81 13.84 7.12 -9.44
CA ILE A 81 13.83 7.61 -8.05
C ILE A 81 14.32 9.06 -8.02
N ASP A 82 15.46 9.35 -8.63
CA ASP A 82 16.05 10.69 -8.68
C ASP A 82 15.13 11.66 -9.41
N PHE A 83 14.52 11.24 -10.52
CA PHE A 83 13.57 12.07 -11.25
C PHE A 83 12.37 12.45 -10.38
N ILE A 84 11.81 11.49 -9.64
CA ILE A 84 10.69 11.73 -8.71
C ILE A 84 11.14 12.65 -7.58
N LEU A 85 12.23 12.31 -6.89
CA LEU A 85 12.71 13.07 -5.74
C LEU A 85 13.09 14.49 -6.12
N ASN A 86 13.66 14.75 -7.30
CA ASN A 86 13.97 16.10 -7.74
C ASN A 86 12.72 16.94 -8.03
N ALA A 87 11.63 16.31 -8.46
CA ALA A 87 10.37 16.99 -8.79
C ALA A 87 9.41 17.18 -7.60
N LEU A 88 9.60 16.45 -6.49
CA LEU A 88 8.74 16.58 -5.31
C LEU A 88 9.05 17.83 -4.48
N PRO A 89 8.06 18.42 -3.77
CA PRO A 89 8.32 19.45 -2.76
C PRO A 89 9.09 18.88 -1.55
N PRO A 90 9.95 19.67 -0.87
CA PRO A 90 10.73 19.21 0.31
C PRO A 90 9.89 18.51 1.38
N GLU A 91 8.70 19.03 1.65
CA GLU A 91 7.75 18.53 2.64
C GLU A 91 7.19 17.14 2.29
N VAL A 92 7.17 16.76 1.00
CA VAL A 92 6.77 15.42 0.54
C VAL A 92 7.99 14.49 0.44
N LYS A 93 9.16 15.02 0.06
CA LYS A 93 10.41 14.24 -0.01
C LYS A 93 10.73 13.57 1.31
N GLN A 94 10.58 14.29 2.43
CA GLN A 94 10.92 13.76 3.76
C GLN A 94 10.12 12.51 4.17
N PHE A 95 8.92 12.32 3.61
CA PHE A 95 8.06 11.14 3.85
C PHE A 95 8.08 10.13 2.70
N THR A 96 8.83 10.43 1.63
CA THR A 96 9.00 9.51 0.52
C THR A 96 10.21 8.62 0.81
N ARG A 97 9.96 7.33 0.96
CA ARG A 97 11.00 6.30 1.09
C ARG A 97 11.00 5.45 -0.18
N PHE A 98 12.20 5.10 -0.63
CA PHE A 98 12.44 4.06 -1.61
C PHE A 98 13.38 3.07 -0.94
N ASP A 99 13.22 1.78 -1.25
CA ASP A 99 14.19 0.79 -0.80
C ASP A 99 15.57 1.10 -1.41
N GLU A 100 16.63 0.71 -0.69
CA GLU A 100 18.03 0.94 -1.06
C GLU A 100 18.42 0.38 -2.44
N ASN A 101 17.60 -0.47 -3.05
CA ASN A 101 17.86 -1.11 -4.34
C ASN A 101 16.80 -0.75 -5.41
N GLY A 102 15.85 0.13 -5.10
CA GLY A 102 14.74 0.53 -5.96
C GLY A 102 13.82 -0.61 -6.42
N TYR A 103 13.81 -1.76 -5.74
CA TYR A 103 12.95 -2.92 -6.05
C TYR A 103 11.46 -2.58 -5.98
N MET A 104 11.07 -1.51 -5.29
CA MET A 104 9.70 -0.98 -5.31
C MET A 104 9.25 -0.49 -6.70
N ILE A 105 10.17 -0.37 -7.66
CA ILE A 105 9.88 0.03 -9.05
C ILE A 105 10.03 -1.19 -9.98
N PRO A 106 8.94 -1.94 -10.25
CA PRO A 106 9.02 -3.17 -11.02
C PRO A 106 9.18 -2.86 -12.51
N LEU A 107 10.41 -2.94 -13.02
CA LEU A 107 10.75 -2.72 -14.43
C LEU A 107 10.94 -4.04 -15.18
N LYS A 108 10.57 -4.06 -16.46
CA LYS A 108 10.98 -5.10 -17.42
C LYS A 108 11.67 -4.44 -18.61
N LYS A 109 12.65 -5.15 -19.17
CA LYS A 109 13.32 -4.73 -20.39
C LYS A 109 12.48 -5.07 -21.61
N THR A 110 12.37 -4.16 -22.56
CA THR A 110 11.72 -4.37 -23.86
C THR A 110 12.73 -4.90 -24.89
N GLU A 111 12.24 -5.40 -26.02
CA GLU A 111 13.09 -5.98 -27.08
C GLU A 111 14.10 -4.98 -27.66
N ASP A 112 13.75 -3.69 -27.71
CA ASP A 112 14.63 -2.59 -28.13
C ASP A 112 15.62 -2.15 -27.03
N GLY A 113 15.67 -2.87 -25.91
CA GLY A 113 16.61 -2.62 -24.81
C GLY A 113 16.21 -1.48 -23.87
N ARG A 114 15.03 -0.86 -24.04
CA ARG A 114 14.47 0.12 -23.09
C ARG A 114 13.83 -0.58 -21.88
N TYR A 115 13.37 0.21 -20.92
CA TYR A 115 12.60 -0.27 -19.78
C TYR A 115 11.14 0.18 -19.88
N THR A 116 10.25 -0.66 -19.35
CA THR A 116 8.85 -0.31 -19.06
C THR A 116 8.43 -0.96 -17.75
N PHE A 117 7.28 -0.60 -17.20
CA PHE A 117 6.77 -1.21 -15.98
C PHE A 117 6.29 -2.64 -16.23
N LYS A 118 6.54 -3.56 -15.30
CA LYS A 118 5.89 -4.89 -15.29
C LYS A 118 4.39 -4.77 -15.04
N SER A 119 4.01 -3.80 -14.22
CA SER A 119 2.63 -3.55 -13.80
C SER A 119 1.88 -2.64 -14.77
N ASN A 120 0.55 -2.69 -14.74
CA ASN A 120 -0.31 -1.73 -15.44
C ASN A 120 -0.27 -0.36 -14.74
N ILE A 121 0.82 0.39 -14.95
CA ILE A 121 1.08 1.66 -14.26
C ILE A 121 0.03 2.74 -14.60
N GLU A 122 -0.53 2.71 -15.81
CA GLU A 122 -1.61 3.61 -16.20
C GLU A 122 -2.89 3.29 -15.45
N GLY A 123 -3.24 1.99 -15.34
CA GLY A 123 -4.35 1.53 -14.51
C GLY A 123 -4.19 1.94 -13.04
N LEU A 124 -2.98 1.80 -12.49
CA LEU A 124 -2.67 2.24 -11.13
C LEU A 124 -2.84 3.75 -10.96
N GLN A 125 -2.31 4.55 -11.89
CA GLN A 125 -2.48 6.00 -11.83
C GLN A 125 -3.96 6.41 -11.91
N ASN A 126 -4.73 5.76 -12.77
CA ASN A 126 -6.15 6.01 -12.91
C ASN A 126 -6.95 5.60 -11.67
N ALA A 127 -6.52 4.56 -10.95
CA ALA A 127 -7.14 4.11 -9.70
C ALA A 127 -6.94 5.12 -8.55
N VAL A 128 -5.84 5.87 -8.56
CA VAL A 128 -5.55 6.90 -7.55
C VAL A 128 -5.90 8.33 -8.00
N LYS A 129 -6.62 8.48 -9.13
CA LYS A 129 -6.96 9.80 -9.71
C LYS A 129 -7.82 10.67 -8.78
N SER A 130 -8.56 10.06 -7.86
CA SER A 130 -9.23 10.75 -6.76
C SER A 130 -9.32 9.85 -5.54
N ALA A 131 -9.56 10.47 -4.38
CA ALA A 131 -9.82 9.76 -3.13
C ALA A 131 -10.94 8.71 -3.27
N GLU A 132 -12.02 9.06 -3.96
CA GLU A 132 -13.18 8.17 -4.15
C GLU A 132 -12.85 6.94 -4.99
N LYS A 133 -11.97 7.10 -5.99
CA LYS A 133 -11.52 5.96 -6.81
C LYS A 133 -10.59 5.04 -6.03
N LEU A 134 -9.74 5.61 -5.19
CA LEU A 134 -8.79 4.84 -4.38
C LEU A 134 -9.53 4.04 -3.30
N GLN A 135 -10.36 4.72 -2.51
CA GLN A 135 -11.11 4.13 -1.43
C GLN A 135 -12.53 4.71 -1.34
N SER A 136 -13.49 3.91 -1.77
CA SER A 136 -14.90 4.16 -1.54
C SER A 136 -15.28 3.79 -0.10
N SER A 137 -16.32 4.43 0.43
CA SER A 137 -16.96 4.00 1.69
C SER A 137 -17.32 2.52 1.61
N ALA A 138 -17.05 1.80 2.70
CA ALA A 138 -17.43 0.41 2.87
C ALA A 138 -18.69 0.29 3.74
N SER A 139 -19.43 -0.80 3.57
CA SER A 139 -20.62 -1.12 4.35
C SER A 139 -20.65 -2.61 4.69
N GLY A 140 -21.48 -2.98 5.66
CA GLY A 140 -21.54 -4.33 6.22
C GLY A 140 -20.73 -4.45 7.50
N GLN A 141 -20.63 -5.66 8.02
CA GLN A 141 -19.84 -5.97 9.20
C GLN A 141 -19.06 -7.27 8.99
N PHE A 142 -17.85 -7.30 9.52
CA PHE A 142 -17.04 -8.50 9.65
C PHE A 142 -16.69 -8.70 11.12
N GLU A 143 -17.26 -9.75 11.71
CA GLU A 143 -17.05 -10.10 13.12
C GLU A 143 -15.81 -10.97 13.33
N GLY A 144 -15.14 -11.40 12.25
CA GLY A 144 -13.92 -12.20 12.37
C GLY A 144 -12.72 -11.39 12.88
N PRO A 145 -11.61 -12.06 13.24
CA PRO A 145 -10.40 -11.38 13.71
C PRO A 145 -9.77 -10.54 12.60
N ILE A 146 -9.51 -9.27 12.91
CA ILE A 146 -8.81 -8.35 12.01
C ILE A 146 -7.91 -7.41 12.81
N CYS A 147 -6.70 -7.19 12.31
CA CYS A 147 -5.72 -6.29 12.92
C CYS A 147 -5.31 -5.20 11.94
N PHE A 148 -5.35 -3.95 12.38
CA PHE A 148 -4.85 -2.79 11.66
C PHE A 148 -3.50 -2.39 12.24
N ILE A 149 -2.43 -2.64 11.49
CA ILE A 149 -1.06 -2.26 11.87
C ILE A 149 -0.69 -1.03 11.05
N TYR A 150 -0.39 0.10 11.69
CA TYR A 150 -0.18 1.37 10.98
C TYR A 150 1.01 2.14 11.52
N GLY A 151 1.64 2.95 10.67
CA GLY A 151 2.74 3.81 11.07
C GLY A 151 2.23 5.10 11.69
N LYS A 152 2.76 5.49 12.86
CA LYS A 152 2.32 6.73 13.52
C LYS A 152 2.77 8.00 12.80
N LEU A 153 3.75 7.90 11.89
CA LEU A 153 4.16 8.98 10.99
C LEU A 153 3.47 8.91 9.62
N SER A 154 2.54 7.95 9.43
CA SER A 154 1.85 7.79 8.15
C SER A 154 0.89 8.94 7.86
N PRO A 155 0.88 9.50 6.63
CA PRO A 155 -0.10 10.49 6.22
C PRO A 155 -1.54 9.94 6.18
N PHE A 156 -1.72 8.61 6.15
CA PHE A 156 -3.03 7.96 6.14
C PHE A 156 -3.76 8.02 7.48
N GLN A 157 -3.05 8.30 8.59
CA GLN A 157 -3.63 8.60 9.90
C GLN A 157 -4.70 7.60 10.36
N VAL A 158 -4.42 6.29 10.19
CA VAL A 158 -5.36 5.19 10.46
C VAL A 158 -5.95 5.25 11.87
N SER A 159 -5.22 5.73 12.86
CA SER A 159 -5.73 5.92 14.22
C SER A 159 -6.97 6.82 14.30
N LYS A 160 -7.11 7.81 13.41
CA LYS A 160 -8.29 8.68 13.34
C LYS A 160 -9.53 7.97 12.81
N ASP A 161 -9.39 6.78 12.25
CA ASP A 161 -10.48 5.98 11.70
C ASP A 161 -11.04 4.98 12.73
N GLU A 162 -10.51 4.92 13.97
CA GLU A 162 -10.86 3.87 14.93
C GLU A 162 -12.37 3.68 15.13
N GLU A 163 -13.13 4.77 15.29
CA GLU A 163 -14.58 4.68 15.46
C GLU A 163 -15.27 4.02 14.25
N GLU A 164 -14.89 4.40 13.03
CA GLU A 164 -15.43 3.84 11.79
C GLU A 164 -14.95 2.41 11.55
N ILE A 165 -13.69 2.12 11.90
CA ILE A 165 -13.14 0.76 11.88
C ILE A 165 -14.00 -0.13 12.77
N ARG A 166 -14.29 0.28 14.02
CA ARG A 166 -15.08 -0.53 14.96
C ARG A 166 -16.53 -0.71 14.56
N LYS A 167 -17.12 0.22 13.79
CA LYS A 167 -18.47 0.06 13.21
C LYS A 167 -18.54 -1.09 12.20
N LEU A 168 -17.49 -1.25 11.39
CA LEU A 168 -17.39 -2.30 10.37
C LEU A 168 -16.76 -3.59 10.90
N PHE A 169 -15.88 -3.47 11.90
CA PHE A 169 -15.02 -4.53 12.44
C PHE A 169 -15.02 -4.48 13.97
N PRO A 170 -16.09 -4.97 14.64
CA PRO A 170 -16.22 -4.83 16.09
C PRO A 170 -15.06 -5.45 16.90
N ASN A 171 -14.46 -6.52 16.36
CA ASN A 171 -13.35 -7.25 16.97
C ASN A 171 -11.97 -6.78 16.44
N ALA A 172 -11.88 -5.57 15.89
CA ALA A 172 -10.63 -5.05 15.37
C ALA A 172 -9.60 -4.76 16.47
N GLU A 173 -8.38 -5.25 16.25
CA GLU A 173 -7.17 -4.82 16.94
C GLU A 173 -6.51 -3.67 16.16
N LEU A 174 -5.97 -2.68 16.86
CA LEU A 174 -5.29 -1.54 16.26
C LEU A 174 -3.90 -1.41 16.89
N VAL A 175 -2.85 -1.47 16.07
CA VAL A 175 -1.45 -1.44 16.49
C VAL A 175 -0.73 -0.32 15.76
N GLY A 176 -0.42 0.76 16.47
CA GLY A 176 0.35 1.88 15.94
C GLY A 176 1.85 1.71 16.20
N ILE A 177 2.67 1.68 15.15
CA ILE A 177 4.13 1.53 15.23
C ILE A 177 4.80 2.91 15.24
N GLU A 178 5.56 3.19 16.30
CA GLU A 178 6.36 4.42 16.43
C GLU A 178 7.47 4.46 15.38
N GLY A 179 7.77 5.66 14.85
CA GLY A 179 8.83 5.85 13.86
C GLY A 179 8.52 5.34 12.44
N ALA A 180 7.47 4.54 12.27
CA ALA A 180 7.04 4.02 10.96
C ALA A 180 6.18 5.02 10.18
N THR A 181 6.39 5.05 8.86
CA THR A 181 5.60 5.79 7.87
C THR A 181 4.57 4.86 7.20
N HIS A 182 4.27 5.05 5.92
CA HIS A 182 3.32 4.21 5.19
C HIS A 182 3.81 2.78 4.93
N THR A 183 5.12 2.56 4.93
CA THR A 183 5.72 1.24 4.67
C THR A 183 6.26 0.66 5.96
N VAL A 184 5.36 0.32 6.89
CA VAL A 184 5.70 -0.16 8.24
C VAL A 184 6.63 -1.38 8.18
N HIS A 185 6.38 -2.31 7.26
CA HIS A 185 7.23 -3.49 7.04
C HIS A 185 8.66 -3.16 6.59
N ASN A 186 8.90 -1.98 6.02
CA ASN A 186 10.24 -1.52 5.63
C ASN A 186 10.87 -0.61 6.69
N ASP A 187 10.07 0.27 7.30
CA ASP A 187 10.57 1.24 8.27
C ASP A 187 10.92 0.56 9.62
N CYS A 188 10.07 -0.38 10.06
CA CYS A 188 10.15 -1.06 11.34
C CYS A 188 9.87 -2.58 11.15
N PRO A 189 10.75 -3.31 10.44
CA PRO A 189 10.49 -4.70 10.04
C PRO A 189 10.36 -5.66 11.23
N ALA A 190 11.08 -5.41 12.33
CA ALA A 190 11.03 -6.25 13.52
C ALA A 190 9.68 -6.10 14.24
N GLU A 191 9.26 -4.86 14.44
CA GLU A 191 8.01 -4.49 15.09
C GLU A 191 6.80 -4.90 14.26
N PHE A 192 6.87 -4.72 12.93
CA PHE A 192 5.84 -5.20 12.01
C PHE A 192 5.68 -6.72 12.09
N LYS A 193 6.81 -7.47 12.00
CA LYS A 193 6.80 -8.93 12.11
C LYS A 193 6.22 -9.37 13.46
N GLU A 194 6.63 -8.75 14.55
CA GLU A 194 6.14 -9.08 15.89
C GLU A 194 4.63 -8.84 16.00
N ALA A 195 4.14 -7.68 15.55
CA ALA A 195 2.71 -7.36 15.57
C ALA A 195 1.89 -8.37 14.74
N VAL A 196 2.38 -8.73 13.55
CA VAL A 196 1.75 -9.77 12.71
C VAL A 196 1.69 -11.11 13.45
N LEU A 197 2.83 -11.58 13.98
CA LEU A 197 2.90 -12.88 14.64
C LEU A 197 2.04 -12.94 15.90
N ASN A 198 2.05 -11.89 16.72
CA ASN A 198 1.23 -11.81 17.94
C ASN A 198 -0.26 -11.92 17.62
N PHE A 199 -0.71 -11.28 16.53
CA PHE A 199 -2.11 -11.38 16.09
C PHE A 199 -2.44 -12.75 15.48
N LEU A 200 -1.57 -13.28 14.61
CA LEU A 200 -1.84 -14.53 13.92
C LEU A 200 -1.80 -15.75 14.85
N LEU A 201 -0.93 -15.74 15.86
CA LEU A 201 -0.76 -16.84 16.81
C LEU A 201 -1.70 -16.78 18.01
N LYS A 202 -2.48 -15.71 18.16
CA LYS A 202 -3.51 -15.60 19.19
C LYS A 202 -4.62 -16.63 18.95
N GLU A 203 -4.91 -17.43 19.99
CA GLU A 203 -6.00 -18.42 20.02
C GLU A 203 -7.37 -17.76 20.03
#